data_AF-A0A8B9G633-F1
#
_entry.id   AF-A0A8B9G633-F1
#
_cell.length_a   1.000
_cell.length_b   1.000
_cell.length_c   1.000
_cell.angle_alpha   90.00
_cell.angle_beta   90.00
_cell.angle_gamma   90.00
#
_symmetry.space_group_name_H-M   'P 1'
#
loop_
_entity.id
_entity.type
_entity.pdbx_description
1 polymer ?
#
loop_
_entity_poly.entity_id
_entity_poly.type
_entity_poly.pdbx_seq_one_letter_code
_entity_poly.pdbx_strand_id
1 'polypeptide(L)'
;HCEKFSCRFHRAVAGHLYECPMCSLTCTSIQILEEHVDLHLEENSFLEGGNMRDLELAQQLQTEEDERQKSEEEKQEREEFKKLQRQYGLDNSGGYKQQFLKNMEREVNRGRMQPFDYHKRKADMMESLAFGIDDGKTKTSGIIEALCKYYQNENKDVRRVWLSAGVDHFHSSLGDRGWGCGYRNFQMLLSSLLQNSLYNDCLRAIPSIPKIQSMIEDAWREGFDPRGASHFNNRLHGSKAWIGACEIYSLLTSLRIKCQIIDFHKPTGPTGTHPRLFEWVLHYYSADNGSGAKVVCASKPPIYLQHEGQYHNKLFLPFLYLFLYVLQIRAAFCIPSSFN
;
A
#
# COMPACT_ATOMS: atom_id res chain seq x y z
N HIS A 1 96.91 18.83 29.57
CA HIS A 1 98.02 19.68 29.09
C HIS A 1 97.42 21.06 28.79
N CYS A 2 98.09 22.12 29.23
CA CYS A 2 97.80 23.56 29.07
C CYS A 2 97.35 23.93 27.62
N GLU A 3 96.59 24.99 27.29
CA GLU A 3 96.63 26.42 27.66
C GLU A 3 95.25 27.06 27.38
N LYS A 4 94.64 27.81 28.32
CA LYS A 4 94.59 29.29 28.36
C LYS A 4 94.69 30.02 27.00
N PHE A 5 93.56 30.56 26.52
CA PHE A 5 93.57 31.79 25.74
C PHE A 5 92.62 32.83 26.32
N SER A 6 93.19 34.02 26.48
CA SER A 6 92.68 35.19 27.16
C SER A 6 91.45 35.78 26.50
N CYS A 7 90.51 36.19 27.35
CA CYS A 7 89.45 37.14 27.06
C CYS A 7 90.04 38.47 26.56
N ARG A 8 89.46 39.06 25.50
CA ARG A 8 89.34 40.52 25.35
C ARG A 8 88.00 40.87 24.71
N PHE A 9 87.29 41.67 25.48
CA PHE A 9 86.02 42.35 25.22
C PHE A 9 86.09 43.31 24.02
N HIS A 10 85.00 43.31 23.25
CA HIS A 10 84.18 44.44 22.78
C HIS A 10 83.47 43.97 21.51
N ARG A 11 82.15 44.04 21.34
CA ARG A 11 81.20 45.07 21.78
C ARG A 11 79.80 44.47 21.66
N ALA A 12 78.92 44.84 22.59
CA ALA A 12 77.53 44.45 22.64
C ALA A 12 76.78 44.75 21.32
N VAL A 13 76.16 43.73 20.77
CA VAL A 13 74.89 43.86 20.05
C VAL A 13 73.88 43.12 20.93
N ALA A 14 72.87 43.84 21.40
CA ALA A 14 71.78 43.27 22.18
C ALA A 14 71.00 42.28 21.30
N GLY A 15 71.46 41.04 21.25
CA GLY A 15 70.63 39.93 20.80
C GLY A 15 69.50 39.81 21.80
N HIS A 16 68.26 40.01 21.34
CA HIS A 16 67.10 39.71 22.17
C HIS A 16 67.23 38.22 22.54
N LEU A 17 67.41 37.94 23.83
CA LEU A 17 67.35 36.59 24.35
C LEU A 17 65.86 36.24 24.43
N TYR A 18 65.46 35.19 23.75
CA TYR A 18 64.07 34.73 23.74
C TYR A 18 63.95 33.56 24.70
N GLU A 19 63.03 33.67 25.66
CA GLU A 19 62.84 32.66 26.69
C GLU A 19 61.76 31.67 26.27
N CYS A 20 62.05 30.38 26.38
CA CYS A 20 61.09 29.33 26.11
C CYS A 20 59.97 29.35 27.14
N PRO A 21 58.70 29.48 26.74
CA PRO A 21 57.57 29.56 27.68
C PRO A 21 57.29 28.21 28.38
N MET A 22 57.86 27.10 27.89
CA MET A 22 57.59 25.75 28.40
C MET A 22 58.61 25.30 29.46
N CYS A 23 59.88 25.73 29.34
CA CYS A 23 60.98 25.28 30.20
C CYS A 23 61.91 26.40 30.68
N SER A 24 61.64 27.65 30.30
CA SER A 24 62.43 28.85 30.63
C SER A 24 63.88 28.84 30.12
N LEU A 25 64.20 28.03 29.11
CA LEU A 25 65.50 28.08 28.44
C LEU A 25 65.62 29.36 27.60
N THR A 26 66.71 30.12 27.78
CA THR A 26 66.97 31.34 27.00
C THR A 26 67.76 31.03 25.72
N CYS A 27 67.17 31.29 24.57
CA CYS A 27 67.73 31.07 23.24
C CYS A 27 68.29 32.37 22.65
N THR A 28 69.35 32.25 21.86
CA THR A 28 70.09 33.38 21.26
C THR A 28 69.52 33.85 19.91
N SER A 29 68.57 33.09 19.33
CA SER A 29 67.88 33.39 18.07
C SER A 29 66.46 32.86 18.12
N ILE A 30 65.54 33.53 17.43
CA ILE A 30 64.15 33.09 17.32
C ILE A 30 64.00 31.75 16.60
N GLN A 31 64.86 31.48 15.61
CA GLN A 31 64.88 30.21 14.87
C GLN A 31 65.25 29.03 15.78
N ILE A 32 66.20 29.24 16.70
CA ILE A 32 66.60 28.22 17.67
C ILE A 32 65.51 28.04 18.73
N LEU A 33 64.81 29.12 19.09
CA LEU A 33 63.67 29.03 19.99
C LEU A 33 62.51 28.25 19.34
N GLU A 34 62.21 28.51 18.06
CA GLU A 34 61.19 27.77 17.29
C GLU A 34 61.53 26.28 17.24
N GLU A 35 62.74 25.91 16.79
CA GLU A 35 63.19 24.50 16.77
C GLU A 35 63.12 23.85 18.16
N HIS A 36 63.43 24.59 19.22
CA HIS A 36 63.38 24.08 20.59
C HIS A 36 61.96 23.92 21.13
N VAL A 37 61.06 24.86 20.84
CA VAL A 37 59.64 24.76 21.21
C VAL A 37 58.98 23.63 20.42
N ASP A 38 59.34 23.45 19.15
CA ASP A 38 58.87 22.33 18.33
C ASP A 38 59.29 20.98 18.92
N LEU A 39 60.53 20.86 19.43
CA LEU A 39 60.96 19.66 20.16
C LEU A 39 60.14 19.39 21.44
N HIS A 40 59.71 20.43 22.17
CA HIS A 40 58.81 20.26 23.31
C HIS A 40 57.41 19.82 22.90
N LEU A 41 56.90 20.32 21.77
CA LEU A 41 55.61 19.91 21.23
C LEU A 41 55.67 18.46 20.70
N GLU A 42 56.77 18.08 20.06
CA GLU A 42 57.01 16.70 19.62
C GLU A 42 57.19 15.75 20.82
N GLU A 43 58.01 16.08 21.81
CA GLU A 43 58.17 15.27 23.04
C GLU A 43 56.86 15.14 23.83
N ASN A 44 56.06 16.21 23.94
CA ASN A 44 54.73 16.12 24.54
C ASN A 44 53.79 15.25 23.70
N SER A 45 53.91 15.28 22.37
CA SER A 45 53.16 14.37 21.49
C SER A 45 53.56 12.90 21.66
N PHE A 46 54.80 12.62 22.11
CA PHE A 46 55.29 11.27 22.43
C PHE A 46 54.96 10.83 23.88
N LEU A 47 54.96 11.76 24.84
CA LEU A 47 54.71 11.49 26.27
C LEU A 47 53.22 11.51 26.64
N GLU A 48 52.44 12.39 26.03
CA GLU A 48 50.99 12.35 26.09
C GLU A 48 50.49 11.50 24.93
N GLY A 49 49.99 10.30 25.23
CA GLY A 49 49.19 9.51 24.30
C GLY A 49 47.85 10.19 23.92
N GLY A 50 47.81 11.51 23.81
CA GLY A 50 46.65 12.35 23.53
C GLY A 50 46.04 12.05 22.16
N ASN A 51 46.86 11.72 21.15
CA ASN A 51 46.36 11.35 19.83
C ASN A 51 45.59 10.01 19.84
N MET A 52 45.93 9.09 20.75
CA MET A 52 45.18 7.84 20.94
C MET A 52 43.89 8.07 21.71
N ARG A 53 43.89 8.92 22.74
CA ARG A 53 42.67 9.24 23.52
C ARG A 53 41.65 10.04 22.72
N ASP A 54 42.09 11.00 21.92
CA ASP A 54 41.21 11.78 21.06
C ASP A 54 40.62 10.91 19.94
N LEU A 55 41.42 10.00 19.38
CA LEU A 55 40.94 8.99 18.42
C LEU A 55 39.95 8.01 19.07
N GLU A 56 40.22 7.53 20.29
CA GLU A 56 39.32 6.67 21.06
C GLU A 56 38.01 7.40 21.40
N LEU A 57 38.07 8.68 21.80
CA LEU A 57 36.89 9.50 22.06
C LEU A 57 36.08 9.74 20.80
N ALA A 58 36.73 10.05 19.66
CA ALA A 58 36.06 10.20 18.37
C ALA A 58 35.38 8.90 17.92
N GLN A 59 36.03 7.75 18.13
CA GLN A 59 35.45 6.43 17.85
C GLN A 59 34.24 6.13 18.76
N GLN A 60 34.32 6.48 20.05
CA GLN A 60 33.20 6.34 20.99
C GLN A 60 32.01 7.22 20.58
N LEU A 61 32.25 8.49 20.27
CA LEU A 61 31.20 9.41 19.81
C LEU A 61 30.56 8.94 18.51
N GLN A 62 31.35 8.46 17.55
CA GLN A 62 30.82 7.87 16.31
C GLN A 62 29.97 6.63 16.60
N THR A 63 30.42 5.75 17.49
CA THR A 63 29.67 4.54 17.87
C THR A 63 28.35 4.92 18.55
N GLU A 64 28.36 5.90 19.45
CA GLU A 64 27.14 6.39 20.11
C GLU A 64 26.17 7.05 19.11
N GLU A 65 26.68 7.82 18.14
CA GLU A 65 25.88 8.44 17.09
C GLU A 65 25.26 7.38 16.16
N ASP A 66 26.06 6.40 15.72
CA ASP A 66 25.61 5.28 14.90
C ASP A 66 24.54 4.44 15.63
N GLU A 67 24.73 4.17 16.93
CA GLU A 67 23.75 3.47 17.77
C GLU A 67 22.44 4.26 17.92
N ARG A 68 22.52 5.58 18.10
CA ARG A 68 21.33 6.45 18.15
C ARG A 68 20.61 6.47 16.83
N GLN A 69 21.33 6.69 15.73
CA GLN A 69 20.74 6.70 14.39
C GLN A 69 20.05 5.37 14.09
N LYS A 70 20.72 4.24 14.35
CA LYS A 70 20.13 2.91 14.17
C LYS A 70 18.88 2.72 15.03
N SER A 71 18.88 3.19 16.27
CA SER A 71 17.70 3.10 17.15
C SER A 71 16.53 3.94 16.63
N GLU A 72 16.78 5.13 16.10
CA GLU A 72 15.78 5.98 15.47
C GLU A 72 15.23 5.38 14.18
N GLU A 73 16.08 4.84 13.32
CA GLU A 73 15.70 4.13 12.11
C GLU A 73 14.83 2.91 12.43
N GLU A 74 15.24 2.07 13.39
CA GLU A 74 14.45 0.91 13.84
C GLU A 74 13.09 1.32 14.42
N LYS A 75 13.02 2.47 15.10
CA LYS A 75 11.76 3.01 15.62
C LYS A 75 10.87 3.49 14.48
N GLN A 76 11.42 4.22 13.51
CA GLN A 76 10.69 4.69 12.33
C GLN A 76 10.16 3.51 11.51
N GLU A 77 11.01 2.53 11.20
CA GLU A 77 10.63 1.33 10.47
C GLU A 77 9.49 0.59 11.18
N ARG A 78 9.60 0.42 12.50
CA ARG A 78 8.55 -0.24 13.31
C ARG A 78 7.23 0.52 13.29
N GLU A 79 7.25 1.85 13.28
CA GLU A 79 6.05 2.68 13.19
C GLU A 79 5.41 2.62 11.80
N GLU A 80 6.22 2.72 10.75
CA GLU A 80 5.78 2.59 9.35
C GLU A 80 5.22 1.20 9.06
N PHE A 81 5.89 0.14 9.52
CA PHE A 81 5.42 -1.23 9.39
C PHE A 81 4.07 -1.43 10.06
N LYS A 82 3.88 -0.92 11.29
CA LYS A 82 2.57 -0.95 11.98
C LYS A 82 1.49 -0.18 11.24
N LYS A 83 1.81 0.97 10.63
CA LYS A 83 0.86 1.75 9.80
C LYS A 83 0.46 0.96 8.56
N LEU A 84 1.40 0.34 7.87
CA LEU A 84 1.15 -0.49 6.70
C LEU A 84 0.32 -1.73 7.06
N GLN A 85 0.65 -2.44 8.14
CA GLN A 85 -0.16 -3.58 8.60
C GLN A 85 -1.62 -3.19 8.87
N ARG A 86 -1.86 -2.02 9.48
CA ARG A 86 -3.22 -1.49 9.68
C ARG A 86 -3.91 -1.16 8.38
N GLN A 87 -3.20 -0.53 7.44
CA GLN A 87 -3.72 -0.14 6.14
C GLN A 87 -4.20 -1.34 5.34
N TYR A 88 -3.38 -2.39 5.28
CA TYR A 88 -3.69 -3.62 4.57
C TYR A 88 -4.54 -4.61 5.39
N GLY A 89 -4.92 -4.26 6.62
CA GLY A 89 -5.77 -5.08 7.49
C GLY A 89 -5.11 -6.36 8.02
N LEU A 90 -3.78 -6.37 8.10
CA LEU A 90 -2.92 -7.46 8.57
C LEU A 90 -2.44 -7.27 10.03
N ASP A 91 -3.00 -6.30 10.74
CA ASP A 91 -2.61 -5.95 12.12
C ASP A 91 -3.34 -6.78 13.20
N ASN A 92 -4.15 -7.76 12.80
CA ASN A 92 -4.98 -8.58 13.69
C ASN A 92 -5.95 -7.77 14.60
N SER A 93 -6.34 -6.56 14.20
CA SER A 93 -7.27 -5.70 14.98
C SER A 93 -8.75 -6.13 14.96
N GLY A 94 -9.02 -7.38 14.59
CA GLY A 94 -10.36 -7.94 14.37
C GLY A 94 -10.83 -7.78 12.92
N GLY A 95 -11.97 -8.40 12.60
CA GLY A 95 -12.49 -8.46 11.23
C GLY A 95 -13.86 -7.81 11.08
N TYR A 96 -14.63 -8.34 10.12
CA TYR A 96 -15.97 -7.86 9.78
C TYR A 96 -16.89 -7.68 10.98
N LYS A 97 -17.05 -8.74 11.78
CA LYS A 97 -17.97 -8.75 12.94
C LYS A 97 -17.62 -7.67 13.96
N GLN A 98 -16.35 -7.58 14.36
CA GLN A 98 -15.88 -6.61 15.34
C GLN A 98 -16.06 -5.18 14.83
N GLN A 99 -15.72 -4.93 13.56
CA GLN A 99 -15.89 -3.62 12.95
C GLN A 99 -17.37 -3.22 12.84
N PHE A 100 -18.25 -4.16 12.47
CA PHE A 100 -19.68 -3.92 12.35
C PHE A 100 -20.27 -3.49 13.70
N LEU A 101 -19.99 -4.24 14.77
CA LEU A 101 -20.45 -3.93 16.14
C LEU A 101 -19.93 -2.58 16.64
N LYS A 102 -18.62 -2.33 16.50
CA LYS A 102 -17.98 -1.08 16.92
C LYS A 102 -18.55 0.14 16.18
N ASN A 103 -18.87 -0.01 14.89
CA ASN A 103 -19.47 1.06 14.12
C ASN A 103 -20.94 1.29 14.50
N MET A 104 -21.72 0.24 14.78
CA MET A 104 -23.07 0.42 15.31
C MET A 104 -23.08 1.08 16.69
N GLU A 105 -22.19 0.68 17.60
CA GLU A 105 -22.02 1.33 18.93
C GLU A 105 -21.74 2.83 18.78
N ARG A 106 -20.90 3.22 17.81
CA ARG A 106 -20.65 4.64 17.50
C ARG A 106 -21.90 5.36 17.03
N GLU A 107 -22.73 4.72 16.20
CA GLU A 107 -23.98 5.34 15.73
C GLU A 107 -25.02 5.46 16.85
N VAL A 108 -25.06 4.51 17.80
CA VAL A 108 -25.87 4.63 19.02
C VAL A 108 -25.39 5.80 19.88
N ASN A 109 -24.09 5.89 20.14
CA ASN A 109 -23.50 6.99 20.92
C ASN A 109 -23.71 8.37 20.28
N ARG A 110 -23.87 8.42 18.95
CA ARG A 110 -24.19 9.64 18.19
C ARG A 110 -25.68 9.96 18.13
N GLY A 111 -26.54 9.12 18.70
CA GLY A 111 -28.00 9.27 18.64
C GLY A 111 -28.60 8.99 17.25
N ARG A 112 -27.84 8.37 16.33
CA ARG A 112 -28.28 8.04 14.96
C ARG A 112 -28.86 6.64 14.85
N MET A 113 -28.77 5.83 15.90
CA MET A 113 -29.32 4.49 16.00
C MET A 113 -29.92 4.28 17.38
N GLN A 114 -31.12 3.71 17.47
CA GLN A 114 -31.72 3.36 18.75
C GLN A 114 -31.12 2.06 19.30
N PRO A 115 -31.02 1.89 20.64
CA PRO A 115 -30.50 0.65 21.24
C PRO A 115 -31.25 -0.60 20.79
N PHE A 116 -32.57 -0.50 20.59
CA PHE A 116 -33.38 -1.60 20.04
C PHE A 116 -32.91 -2.01 18.63
N ASP A 117 -32.68 -1.03 17.74
CA ASP A 117 -32.19 -1.30 16.39
C ASP A 117 -30.80 -1.93 16.41
N TYR A 118 -29.94 -1.54 17.35
CA TYR A 118 -28.63 -2.16 17.54
C TYR A 118 -28.77 -3.66 17.82
N HIS A 119 -29.62 -4.04 18.77
CA HIS A 119 -29.82 -5.44 19.13
C HIS A 119 -30.44 -6.26 18.00
N LYS A 120 -31.43 -5.70 17.29
CA LYS A 120 -32.04 -6.32 16.11
C LYS A 120 -30.99 -6.56 15.01
N ARG A 121 -30.26 -5.51 14.60
CA ARG A 121 -29.23 -5.62 13.55
C ARG A 121 -28.09 -6.54 13.95
N LYS A 122 -27.73 -6.59 15.24
CA LYS A 122 -26.75 -7.53 15.78
C LYS A 122 -27.23 -8.97 15.64
N ALA A 123 -28.50 -9.26 15.94
CA ALA A 123 -29.09 -10.59 15.76
C ALA A 123 -29.09 -11.01 14.28
N ASP A 124 -29.63 -10.17 13.39
CA ASP A 124 -29.63 -10.41 11.94
C ASP A 124 -28.22 -10.70 11.42
N MET A 125 -27.24 -9.86 11.81
CA MET A 125 -25.84 -10.04 11.40
C MET A 125 -25.29 -11.40 11.90
N MET A 126 -25.56 -11.77 13.15
CA MET A 126 -25.10 -13.04 13.69
C MET A 126 -25.71 -14.25 12.97
N GLU A 127 -26.98 -14.17 12.57
CA GLU A 127 -27.67 -15.18 11.79
C GLU A 127 -27.05 -15.33 10.39
N SER A 128 -26.86 -14.22 9.66
CA SER A 128 -26.20 -14.23 8.34
C SER A 128 -24.78 -14.82 8.40
N LEU A 129 -24.02 -14.50 9.44
CA LEU A 129 -22.69 -15.08 9.66
C LEU A 129 -22.75 -16.58 9.96
N ALA A 130 -23.76 -17.06 10.69
CA ALA A 130 -23.93 -18.48 10.99
C ALA A 130 -24.28 -19.30 9.73
N PHE A 131 -25.15 -18.78 8.86
CA PHE A 131 -25.45 -19.41 7.58
C PHE A 131 -24.35 -19.22 6.53
N GLY A 132 -23.49 -18.21 6.72
CA GLY A 132 -22.46 -17.83 5.75
C GLY A 132 -23.01 -17.13 4.50
N ILE A 133 -24.26 -16.68 4.53
CA ILE A 133 -24.96 -16.04 3.40
C ILE A 133 -25.01 -14.52 3.64
N ASP A 134 -24.79 -13.73 2.58
CA ASP A 134 -24.91 -12.26 2.65
C ASP A 134 -26.36 -11.86 2.92
N ASP A 135 -26.57 -10.84 3.76
CA ASP A 135 -27.91 -10.41 4.17
C ASP A 135 -28.67 -9.60 3.10
N GLY A 136 -27.98 -9.27 1.99
CA GLY A 136 -28.55 -8.53 0.87
C GLY A 136 -28.88 -7.07 1.18
N LYS A 137 -28.58 -6.55 2.38
CA LYS A 137 -28.95 -5.18 2.78
C LYS A 137 -28.18 -4.11 2.01
N THR A 138 -27.05 -4.46 1.38
CA THR A 138 -26.25 -3.56 0.55
C THR A 138 -26.38 -3.84 -0.95
N LYS A 139 -27.39 -4.64 -1.33
CA LYS A 139 -27.61 -5.11 -2.69
C LYS A 139 -28.52 -4.16 -3.48
N THR A 140 -28.18 -3.92 -4.74
CA THR A 140 -29.04 -3.22 -5.71
C THR A 140 -29.11 -4.02 -7.01
N SER A 141 -30.31 -4.45 -7.37
CA SER A 141 -30.60 -5.23 -8.58
C SER A 141 -31.16 -4.35 -9.71
N GLY A 142 -31.17 -4.84 -10.94
CA GLY A 142 -31.84 -4.18 -12.06
C GLY A 142 -31.01 -3.13 -12.82
N ILE A 143 -29.70 -3.03 -12.54
CA ILE A 143 -28.82 -2.01 -13.11
C ILE A 143 -28.64 -2.23 -14.61
N ILE A 144 -28.41 -3.48 -15.04
CA ILE A 144 -28.19 -3.80 -16.45
C ILE A 144 -29.45 -3.54 -17.26
N GLU A 145 -30.61 -3.88 -16.73
CA GLU A 145 -31.91 -3.65 -17.36
C GLU A 145 -32.21 -2.16 -17.49
N ALA A 146 -31.89 -1.37 -16.47
CA ALA A 146 -31.99 0.09 -16.52
C ALA A 146 -31.04 0.69 -17.56
N LEU A 147 -29.79 0.21 -17.63
CA LEU A 147 -28.83 0.64 -18.65
C LEU A 147 -29.25 0.22 -20.07
N CYS A 148 -29.73 -1.01 -20.27
CA CYS A 148 -30.24 -1.49 -21.56
C CYS A 148 -31.38 -0.55 -22.02
N LYS A 149 -32.32 -0.17 -21.13
CA LYS A 149 -33.40 0.80 -21.45
C LYS A 149 -32.88 2.20 -21.77
N TYR A 150 -31.95 2.72 -20.98
CA TYR A 150 -31.38 4.06 -21.17
C TYR A 150 -30.65 4.18 -22.52
N TYR A 151 -29.78 3.23 -22.86
CA TYR A 151 -29.03 3.28 -24.13
C TYR A 151 -29.91 3.00 -25.35
N GLN A 152 -31.01 2.27 -25.18
CA GLN A 152 -31.96 2.02 -26.25
C GLN A 152 -32.76 3.28 -26.59
N ASN A 153 -33.24 4.00 -25.57
CA ASN A 153 -34.28 5.02 -25.73
C ASN A 153 -33.78 6.47 -25.63
N GLU A 154 -32.81 6.75 -24.77
CA GLU A 154 -32.48 8.12 -24.35
C GLU A 154 -31.15 8.61 -24.95
N ASN A 155 -30.09 7.80 -24.86
CA ASN A 155 -28.76 8.24 -25.27
C ASN A 155 -28.61 8.20 -26.80
N LYS A 156 -28.25 9.30 -27.46
CA LYS A 156 -28.01 9.30 -28.93
C LYS A 156 -26.54 9.32 -29.34
N ASP A 157 -25.64 9.63 -28.41
CA ASP A 157 -24.21 9.84 -28.70
C ASP A 157 -23.41 8.54 -28.78
N VAL A 158 -23.89 7.46 -28.18
CA VAL A 158 -23.22 6.16 -28.18
C VAL A 158 -23.60 5.37 -29.42
N ARG A 159 -22.59 5.12 -30.28
CA ARG A 159 -22.74 4.31 -31.50
C ARG A 159 -23.18 2.88 -31.19
N ARG A 160 -22.54 2.26 -30.20
CA ARG A 160 -22.83 0.90 -29.75
C ARG A 160 -22.33 0.72 -28.32
N VAL A 161 -23.08 -0.04 -27.53
CA VAL A 161 -22.73 -0.45 -26.16
C VAL A 161 -22.91 -1.95 -26.02
N TRP A 162 -21.97 -2.57 -25.30
CA TRP A 162 -22.07 -3.95 -24.86
C TRP A 162 -22.13 -3.96 -23.34
N LEU A 163 -23.15 -4.63 -22.80
CA LEU A 163 -23.39 -4.78 -21.38
C LEU A 163 -23.13 -6.25 -21.00
N SER A 164 -22.70 -6.49 -19.76
CA SER A 164 -22.58 -7.86 -19.24
C SER A 164 -23.96 -8.51 -19.11
N ALA A 165 -23.96 -9.78 -18.73
CA ALA A 165 -25.13 -10.43 -18.16
C ALA A 165 -25.62 -9.68 -16.91
N GLY A 166 -26.85 -9.98 -16.49
CA GLY A 166 -27.46 -9.39 -15.30
C GLY A 166 -26.54 -9.49 -14.09
N VAL A 167 -26.53 -8.44 -13.27
CA VAL A 167 -25.60 -8.30 -12.14
C VAL A 167 -26.27 -7.50 -11.02
N ASP A 168 -26.08 -7.98 -9.80
CA ASP A 168 -26.44 -7.25 -8.61
C ASP A 168 -25.22 -6.46 -8.12
N HIS A 169 -25.40 -5.17 -7.83
CA HIS A 169 -24.37 -4.36 -7.20
C HIS A 169 -24.39 -4.54 -5.69
N PHE A 170 -23.22 -4.71 -5.08
CA PHE A 170 -23.04 -4.79 -3.63
C PHE A 170 -22.09 -3.69 -3.17
N HIS A 171 -22.55 -2.82 -2.26
CA HIS A 171 -21.67 -1.84 -1.62
C HIS A 171 -21.21 -2.31 -0.24
N SER A 172 -20.21 -1.63 0.32
CA SER A 172 -19.74 -1.95 1.69
C SER A 172 -20.76 -1.61 2.76
N SER A 173 -20.89 -2.51 3.73
CA SER A 173 -21.64 -2.32 4.96
C SER A 173 -20.79 -1.64 6.04
N LEU A 174 -21.32 -1.51 7.26
CA LEU A 174 -20.55 -1.05 8.42
C LEU A 174 -19.38 -1.99 8.78
N GLY A 175 -19.43 -3.26 8.41
CA GLY A 175 -18.43 -4.27 8.76
C GLY A 175 -17.20 -4.27 7.85
N ASP A 176 -17.36 -3.83 6.60
CA ASP A 176 -16.31 -3.94 5.57
C ASP A 176 -15.93 -2.61 4.91
N ARG A 177 -16.56 -1.51 5.32
CA ARG A 177 -16.21 -0.17 4.82
C ARG A 177 -14.72 0.10 5.04
N GLY A 178 -14.03 0.40 3.93
CA GLY A 178 -12.61 0.75 3.89
C GLY A 178 -11.66 -0.37 3.49
N TRP A 179 -12.13 -1.61 3.35
CA TRP A 179 -11.28 -2.76 2.97
C TRP A 179 -12.01 -3.84 2.16
N GLY A 180 -13.35 -3.85 2.16
CA GLY A 180 -14.17 -4.91 1.59
C GLY A 180 -14.29 -4.97 0.07
N CYS A 181 -13.65 -4.07 -0.69
CA CYS A 181 -13.92 -3.89 -2.12
C CYS A 181 -13.70 -5.17 -2.95
N GLY A 182 -12.60 -5.89 -2.74
CA GLY A 182 -12.34 -7.14 -3.46
C GLY A 182 -13.42 -8.20 -3.22
N TYR A 183 -13.88 -8.33 -1.97
CA TYR A 183 -14.97 -9.25 -1.61
C TYR A 183 -16.32 -8.83 -2.21
N ARG A 184 -16.65 -7.53 -2.20
CA ARG A 184 -17.89 -7.02 -2.81
C ARG A 184 -17.87 -7.17 -4.33
N ASN A 185 -16.72 -6.95 -4.97
CA ASN A 185 -16.54 -7.18 -6.41
C ASN A 185 -16.72 -8.67 -6.76
N PHE A 186 -16.24 -9.57 -5.91
CA PHE A 186 -16.52 -10.99 -6.05
C PHE A 186 -18.01 -11.30 -5.92
N GLN A 187 -18.73 -10.73 -4.96
CA GLN A 187 -20.19 -10.91 -4.84
C GLN A 187 -20.92 -10.42 -6.10
N MET A 188 -20.52 -9.28 -6.67
CA MET A 188 -21.07 -8.78 -7.93
C MET A 188 -20.83 -9.78 -9.08
N LEU A 189 -19.58 -10.22 -9.27
CA LEU A 189 -19.24 -11.24 -10.27
C LEU A 189 -20.07 -12.51 -10.08
N LEU A 190 -20.15 -13.00 -8.84
CA LEU A 190 -20.88 -14.21 -8.48
C LEU A 190 -22.38 -14.10 -8.75
N SER A 191 -22.97 -12.93 -8.50
CA SER A 191 -24.39 -12.69 -8.78
C SER A 191 -24.76 -12.87 -10.24
N SER A 192 -23.82 -12.55 -11.15
CA SER A 192 -24.00 -12.75 -12.59
C SER A 192 -23.82 -14.21 -12.97
N LEU A 193 -22.83 -14.90 -12.37
CA LEU A 193 -22.62 -16.34 -12.59
C LEU A 193 -23.80 -17.17 -12.11
N LEU A 194 -24.40 -16.83 -10.97
CA LEU A 194 -25.58 -17.51 -10.41
C LEU A 194 -26.84 -17.39 -11.28
N GLN A 195 -26.92 -16.38 -12.14
CA GLN A 195 -28.03 -16.24 -13.09
C GLN A 195 -27.85 -17.14 -14.33
N ASN A 196 -26.66 -17.69 -14.52
CA ASN A 196 -26.34 -18.56 -15.65
C ASN A 196 -26.40 -20.03 -15.19
N SER A 197 -27.31 -20.78 -15.80
CA SER A 197 -27.59 -22.17 -15.43
C SER A 197 -26.38 -23.10 -15.51
N LEU A 198 -25.33 -22.72 -16.25
CA LEU A 198 -24.07 -23.46 -16.35
C LEU A 198 -23.31 -23.55 -15.01
N TYR A 199 -23.59 -22.67 -14.05
CA TYR A 199 -22.89 -22.59 -12.76
C TYR A 199 -23.73 -23.00 -11.55
N ASN A 200 -24.97 -23.46 -11.77
CA ASN A 200 -25.92 -23.80 -10.69
C ASN A 200 -25.44 -24.92 -9.75
N ASP A 201 -24.64 -25.86 -10.25
CA ASP A 201 -24.17 -27.01 -9.46
C ASP A 201 -23.10 -26.63 -8.43
N CYS A 202 -22.38 -25.52 -8.65
CA CYS A 202 -21.25 -25.10 -7.81
C CYS A 202 -21.61 -24.00 -6.81
N LEU A 203 -22.70 -23.25 -7.05
CA LEU A 203 -23.03 -22.01 -6.34
C LEU A 203 -24.53 -21.94 -6.03
N ARG A 204 -24.88 -21.74 -4.75
CA ARG A 204 -26.29 -21.75 -4.30
C ARG A 204 -26.81 -20.41 -3.77
N ALA A 205 -25.91 -19.55 -3.28
CA ALA A 205 -26.25 -18.25 -2.71
C ALA A 205 -25.03 -17.34 -2.72
N ILE A 206 -25.24 -16.04 -2.51
CA ILE A 206 -24.16 -15.08 -2.32
C ILE A 206 -23.57 -15.24 -0.91
N PRO A 207 -22.28 -15.59 -0.78
CA PRO A 207 -21.66 -15.76 0.53
C PRO A 207 -21.41 -14.41 1.21
N SER A 208 -21.51 -14.38 2.53
CA SER A 208 -21.07 -13.24 3.35
C SER A 208 -19.55 -13.05 3.26
N ILE A 209 -19.04 -11.86 3.59
CA ILE A 209 -17.59 -11.58 3.54
C ILE A 209 -16.77 -12.59 4.38
N PRO A 210 -17.11 -12.89 5.64
CA PRO A 210 -16.38 -13.90 6.41
C PRO A 210 -16.44 -15.30 5.77
N LYS A 211 -17.55 -15.65 5.11
CA LYS A 211 -17.62 -16.90 4.36
C LYS A 211 -16.70 -16.90 3.14
N ILE A 212 -16.60 -15.79 2.41
CA ILE A 212 -15.63 -15.64 1.30
C ILE A 212 -14.20 -15.80 1.82
N GLN A 213 -13.87 -15.16 2.95
CA GLN A 213 -12.55 -15.32 3.60
C GLN A 213 -12.24 -16.79 3.87
N SER A 214 -13.16 -17.54 4.46
CA SER A 214 -12.98 -18.97 4.70
C SER A 214 -12.91 -19.78 3.41
N MET A 215 -13.67 -19.46 2.37
CA MET A 215 -13.59 -20.18 1.09
C MET A 215 -12.25 -19.97 0.38
N ILE A 216 -11.61 -18.81 0.54
CA ILE A 216 -10.24 -18.56 0.05
C ILE A 216 -9.24 -19.40 0.87
N GLU A 217 -9.39 -19.43 2.20
CA GLU A 217 -8.57 -20.30 3.06
C GLU A 217 -8.74 -21.79 2.73
N ASP A 218 -9.96 -22.22 2.37
CA ASP A 218 -10.25 -23.57 1.88
C ASP A 218 -9.45 -23.87 0.59
N ALA A 219 -9.48 -22.94 -0.38
CA ALA A 219 -8.68 -23.07 -1.61
C ALA A 219 -7.17 -23.15 -1.30
N TRP A 220 -6.67 -22.36 -0.37
CA TRP A 220 -5.26 -22.46 0.05
C TRP A 220 -4.91 -23.81 0.65
N ARG A 221 -5.80 -24.38 1.48
CA ARG A 221 -5.62 -25.72 2.06
C ARG A 221 -5.67 -26.83 1.01
N GLU A 222 -6.40 -26.62 -0.08
CA GLU A 222 -6.41 -27.52 -1.25
C GLU A 222 -5.15 -27.38 -2.13
N GLY A 223 -4.28 -26.41 -1.84
CA GLY A 223 -3.00 -26.21 -2.52
C GLY A 223 -2.99 -25.11 -3.57
N PHE A 224 -4.07 -24.33 -3.69
CA PHE A 224 -4.09 -23.16 -4.57
C PHE A 224 -3.27 -22.01 -3.95
N ASP A 225 -2.43 -21.37 -4.76
CA ASP A 225 -1.63 -20.19 -4.42
C ASP A 225 -1.00 -20.17 -3.00
N PRO A 226 -0.06 -21.09 -2.69
CA PRO A 226 0.62 -21.12 -1.39
C PRO A 226 1.47 -19.86 -1.11
N ARG A 227 1.87 -19.13 -2.15
CA ARG A 227 2.62 -17.87 -2.02
C ARG A 227 1.69 -16.74 -1.56
N GLY A 228 0.52 -16.61 -2.18
CA GLY A 228 -0.53 -15.71 -1.73
C GLY A 228 -0.97 -16.04 -0.30
N ALA A 229 -1.19 -17.31 0.01
CA ALA A 229 -1.52 -17.76 1.37
C ALA A 229 -0.48 -17.28 2.41
N SER A 230 0.81 -17.47 2.13
CA SER A 230 1.90 -17.01 3.00
C SER A 230 1.90 -15.48 3.20
N HIS A 231 1.61 -14.70 2.16
CA HIS A 231 1.48 -13.23 2.27
C HIS A 231 0.44 -12.80 3.31
N PHE A 232 -0.64 -13.56 3.45
CA PHE A 232 -1.71 -13.32 4.42
C PHE A 232 -1.53 -14.09 5.73
N ASN A 233 -0.33 -14.61 6.04
CA ASN A 233 -0.09 -15.49 7.19
C ASN A 233 -1.06 -16.68 7.24
N ASN A 234 -1.47 -17.18 6.07
CA ASN A 234 -2.45 -18.25 5.87
C ASN A 234 -3.82 -17.99 6.51
N ARG A 235 -4.19 -16.72 6.70
CA ARG A 235 -5.42 -16.36 7.40
C ARG A 235 -6.05 -15.04 6.92
N LEU A 236 -7.29 -15.12 6.47
CA LEU A 236 -8.18 -14.00 6.19
C LEU A 236 -9.32 -13.90 7.21
N HIS A 237 -9.83 -15.02 7.71
CA HIS A 237 -11.01 -15.02 8.56
C HIS A 237 -10.74 -14.30 9.88
N GLY A 238 -11.51 -13.23 10.11
CA GLY A 238 -11.35 -12.36 11.27
C GLY A 238 -10.26 -11.29 11.12
N SER A 239 -9.74 -11.08 9.91
CA SER A 239 -8.93 -9.92 9.54
C SER A 239 -9.74 -8.94 8.67
N LYS A 240 -9.11 -7.83 8.30
CA LYS A 240 -9.61 -6.84 7.33
C LYS A 240 -8.75 -6.81 6.08
N ALA A 241 -8.11 -7.95 5.78
CA ALA A 241 -7.14 -8.07 4.72
C ALA A 241 -7.70 -7.58 3.39
N TRP A 242 -6.91 -6.77 2.69
CA TRP A 242 -7.21 -6.40 1.32
C TRP A 242 -6.84 -7.58 0.42
N ILE A 243 -7.79 -8.05 -0.38
CA ILE A 243 -7.56 -9.11 -1.36
C ILE A 243 -7.53 -8.52 -2.77
N GLY A 244 -6.91 -9.25 -3.69
CA GLY A 244 -6.80 -8.89 -5.09
C GLY A 244 -7.29 -9.99 -6.03
N ALA A 245 -6.91 -9.86 -7.30
CA ALA A 245 -7.29 -10.81 -8.34
C ALA A 245 -6.77 -12.23 -8.09
N CYS A 246 -5.62 -12.40 -7.41
CA CYS A 246 -5.03 -13.71 -7.11
C CYS A 246 -5.90 -14.55 -6.17
N GLU A 247 -6.41 -13.96 -5.09
CA GLU A 247 -7.31 -14.66 -4.16
C GLU A 247 -8.63 -15.03 -4.83
N ILE A 248 -9.18 -14.12 -5.66
CA ILE A 248 -10.41 -14.37 -6.40
C ILE A 248 -10.21 -15.46 -7.46
N TYR A 249 -9.08 -15.48 -8.16
CA TYR A 249 -8.73 -16.53 -9.11
C TYR A 249 -8.60 -17.89 -8.42
N SER A 250 -7.90 -17.95 -7.29
CA SER A 250 -7.74 -19.18 -6.50
C SER A 250 -9.09 -19.73 -6.05
N LEU A 251 -9.97 -18.83 -5.58
CA LEU A 251 -11.32 -19.18 -5.17
C LEU A 251 -12.21 -19.67 -6.33
N LEU A 252 -12.22 -18.97 -7.45
CA LEU A 252 -13.01 -19.40 -8.62
C LEU A 252 -12.50 -20.75 -9.15
N THR A 253 -11.18 -20.96 -9.14
CA THR A 253 -10.57 -22.19 -9.63
C THR A 253 -10.88 -23.38 -8.72
N SER A 254 -10.86 -23.22 -7.38
CA SER A 254 -11.28 -24.29 -6.46
C SER A 254 -12.76 -24.66 -6.63
N LEU A 255 -13.59 -23.69 -6.99
CA LEU A 255 -15.00 -23.89 -7.38
C LEU A 255 -15.18 -24.44 -8.80
N ARG A 256 -14.10 -24.83 -9.49
CA ARG A 256 -14.09 -25.36 -10.86
C ARG A 256 -14.59 -24.38 -11.91
N ILE A 257 -14.54 -23.08 -11.63
CA ILE A 257 -14.91 -22.02 -12.56
C ILE A 257 -13.65 -21.60 -13.32
N LYS A 258 -13.65 -21.85 -14.63
CA LYS A 258 -12.56 -21.43 -15.51
C LYS A 258 -12.51 -19.91 -15.58
N CYS A 259 -11.40 -19.34 -15.15
CA CYS A 259 -11.11 -17.90 -15.23
C CYS A 259 -9.63 -17.69 -15.58
N GLN A 260 -9.25 -16.44 -15.84
CA GLN A 260 -7.85 -16.06 -16.10
C GLN A 260 -7.59 -14.65 -15.56
N ILE A 261 -6.37 -14.41 -15.10
CA ILE A 261 -5.87 -13.08 -14.77
C ILE A 261 -5.07 -12.56 -15.96
N ILE A 262 -5.30 -11.30 -16.34
CA ILE A 262 -4.50 -10.61 -17.34
C ILE A 262 -3.95 -9.36 -16.69
N ASP A 263 -2.62 -9.28 -16.64
CA ASP A 263 -1.90 -8.19 -16.00
C ASP A 263 -1.52 -7.11 -17.02
N PHE A 264 -2.10 -5.93 -16.85
CA PHE A 264 -1.73 -4.71 -17.57
C PHE A 264 -0.74 -3.89 -16.74
N HIS A 265 0.42 -4.48 -16.48
CA HIS A 265 1.43 -4.01 -15.52
C HIS A 265 2.05 -2.63 -15.82
N LYS A 266 1.79 -2.04 -17.00
CA LYS A 266 2.21 -0.69 -17.35
C LYS A 266 1.25 -0.02 -18.34
N PRO A 267 1.21 1.33 -18.38
CA PRO A 267 0.52 2.06 -19.42
C PRO A 267 0.98 1.65 -20.82
N THR A 268 0.06 1.67 -21.78
CA THR A 268 0.29 1.26 -23.17
C THR A 268 -0.02 2.36 -24.18
N GLY A 269 -0.37 3.56 -23.70
CA GLY A 269 -0.68 4.72 -24.52
C GLY A 269 -0.10 6.02 -23.98
N PRO A 270 -0.30 7.13 -24.70
CA PRO A 270 0.17 8.45 -24.30
C PRO A 270 -0.35 8.84 -22.90
N THR A 271 0.42 9.68 -22.21
CA THR A 271 0.03 10.28 -20.91
C THR A 271 -0.42 9.27 -19.85
N GLY A 272 0.17 8.07 -19.84
CA GLY A 272 -0.19 7.04 -18.86
C GLY A 272 -1.51 6.31 -19.11
N THR A 273 -2.08 6.40 -20.33
CA THR A 273 -3.32 5.68 -20.68
C THR A 273 -3.10 4.18 -20.92
N HIS A 274 -4.17 3.39 -20.82
CA HIS A 274 -4.16 1.93 -20.99
C HIS A 274 -5.01 1.45 -22.20
N PRO A 275 -4.75 1.89 -23.44
CA PRO A 275 -5.55 1.48 -24.61
C PRO A 275 -5.65 -0.04 -24.79
N ARG A 276 -4.60 -0.81 -24.47
CA ARG A 276 -4.64 -2.29 -24.56
C ARG A 276 -5.65 -2.93 -23.60
N LEU A 277 -5.86 -2.35 -22.42
CA LEU A 277 -6.92 -2.80 -21.51
C LEU A 277 -8.29 -2.59 -22.14
N PHE A 278 -8.56 -1.39 -22.66
CA PHE A 278 -9.84 -1.07 -23.29
C PHE A 278 -10.11 -1.94 -24.53
N GLU A 279 -9.10 -2.17 -25.37
CA GLU A 279 -9.19 -3.07 -26.52
C GLU A 279 -9.51 -4.51 -26.09
N TRP A 280 -8.85 -5.00 -25.03
CA TRP A 280 -9.11 -6.32 -24.50
C TRP A 280 -10.55 -6.47 -23.97
N VAL A 281 -11.03 -5.49 -23.21
CA VAL A 281 -12.42 -5.49 -22.71
C VAL A 281 -13.42 -5.40 -23.86
N LEU A 282 -13.12 -4.61 -24.90
CA LEU A 282 -13.95 -4.54 -26.10
C LEU A 282 -14.03 -5.89 -26.79
N HIS A 283 -12.89 -6.55 -26.98
CA HIS A 283 -12.85 -7.88 -27.57
C HIS A 283 -13.63 -8.89 -26.74
N TYR A 284 -13.48 -8.86 -25.41
CA TYR A 284 -14.20 -9.74 -24.49
C TYR A 284 -15.71 -9.67 -24.69
N TYR A 285 -16.31 -8.48 -24.71
CA TYR A 285 -17.77 -8.34 -24.85
C TYR A 285 -18.29 -8.41 -26.29
N SER A 286 -17.49 -8.01 -27.29
CA SER A 286 -17.93 -7.99 -28.69
C SER A 286 -17.85 -9.33 -29.41
N ALA A 287 -17.25 -10.36 -28.80
CA ALA A 287 -17.05 -11.66 -29.43
C ALA A 287 -18.36 -12.40 -29.80
N ASP A 288 -19.48 -12.14 -29.11
CA ASP A 288 -20.78 -12.76 -29.41
C ASP A 288 -21.51 -11.92 -30.49
N ASN A 289 -21.00 -12.02 -31.72
CA ASN A 289 -21.50 -11.29 -32.88
C ASN A 289 -22.75 -11.96 -33.48
N GLY A 290 -23.93 -11.42 -33.18
CA GLY A 290 -25.18 -11.85 -33.83
C GLY A 290 -26.11 -10.73 -34.29
N SER A 291 -26.01 -9.52 -33.73
CA SER A 291 -26.95 -8.45 -34.07
C SER A 291 -26.25 -7.13 -34.38
N GLY A 292 -26.72 -6.44 -35.42
CA GLY A 292 -26.34 -5.06 -35.73
C GLY A 292 -26.86 -4.03 -34.71
N ALA A 293 -27.44 -4.50 -33.59
CA ALA A 293 -28.08 -3.67 -32.59
C ALA A 293 -27.12 -2.64 -31.97
N LYS A 294 -27.70 -1.53 -31.53
CA LYS A 294 -26.99 -0.48 -30.80
C LYS A 294 -26.66 -0.90 -29.37
N VAL A 295 -27.58 -1.60 -28.71
CA VAL A 295 -27.41 -2.12 -27.35
C VAL A 295 -27.36 -3.64 -27.42
N VAL A 296 -26.28 -4.22 -26.91
CA VAL A 296 -26.08 -5.67 -26.85
C VAL A 296 -25.89 -6.06 -25.39
N CYS A 297 -26.87 -6.73 -24.79
CA CYS A 297 -26.75 -7.27 -23.43
C CYS A 297 -26.22 -8.72 -23.58
N ALA A 298 -24.93 -8.91 -23.31
CA ALA A 298 -24.22 -10.17 -23.54
C ALA A 298 -24.54 -11.23 -22.47
N SER A 299 -24.31 -12.50 -22.76
CA SER A 299 -24.39 -13.59 -21.75
C SER A 299 -23.13 -13.71 -20.90
N LYS A 300 -22.13 -12.85 -21.13
CA LYS A 300 -20.82 -12.88 -20.47
C LYS A 300 -20.88 -12.20 -19.09
N PRO A 301 -20.24 -12.78 -18.05
CA PRO A 301 -20.17 -12.17 -16.74
C PRO A 301 -19.39 -10.84 -16.75
N PRO A 302 -19.55 -9.99 -15.72
CA PRO A 302 -18.73 -8.79 -15.56
C PRO A 302 -17.26 -9.12 -15.33
N ILE A 303 -16.37 -8.13 -15.50
CA ILE A 303 -14.92 -8.28 -15.30
C ILE A 303 -14.54 -7.73 -13.93
N TYR A 304 -13.80 -8.52 -13.15
CA TYR A 304 -13.11 -8.03 -11.95
C TYR A 304 -11.89 -7.20 -12.37
N LEU A 305 -11.83 -5.92 -11.98
CA LEU A 305 -10.69 -5.04 -12.27
C LEU A 305 -10.00 -4.64 -10.98
N GLN A 306 -8.68 -4.87 -10.91
CA GLN A 306 -7.82 -4.44 -9.81
C GLN A 306 -6.94 -3.27 -10.24
N HIS A 307 -6.75 -2.30 -9.35
CA HIS A 307 -5.64 -1.35 -9.40
C HIS A 307 -5.03 -1.21 -7.99
N GLU A 308 -3.83 -0.64 -7.87
CA GLU A 308 -3.22 -0.41 -6.56
C GLU A 308 -4.07 0.58 -5.75
N GLY A 309 -4.45 0.19 -4.53
CA GLY A 309 -5.30 1.01 -3.68
C GLY A 309 -4.52 2.15 -3.03
N GLN A 310 -4.29 3.24 -3.76
CA GLN A 310 -3.69 4.46 -3.21
C GLN A 310 -4.76 5.45 -2.70
N TYR A 311 -4.53 5.99 -1.49
CA TYR A 311 -5.48 6.82 -0.72
C TYR A 311 -5.82 8.19 -1.33
N HIS A 312 -5.09 8.66 -2.34
CA HIS A 312 -5.18 10.05 -2.80
C HIS A 312 -6.34 10.35 -3.76
N ASN A 313 -7.02 9.33 -4.34
CA ASN A 313 -8.11 9.54 -5.30
C ASN A 313 -9.44 8.90 -4.85
N LYS A 314 -9.92 9.27 -3.65
CA LYS A 314 -11.24 8.84 -3.13
C LYS A 314 -12.45 9.33 -3.95
N LEU A 315 -12.26 10.11 -5.01
CA LEU A 315 -13.34 10.49 -5.94
C LEU A 315 -13.42 9.64 -7.21
N PHE A 316 -12.42 8.81 -7.53
CA PHE A 316 -12.43 8.02 -8.78
C PHE A 316 -13.15 6.67 -8.66
N LEU A 317 -13.41 6.23 -7.43
CA LEU A 317 -13.88 4.88 -7.11
C LEU A 317 -15.40 4.65 -7.16
N PRO A 318 -16.31 5.62 -7.33
CA PRO A 318 -17.70 5.31 -7.71
C PRO A 318 -17.90 5.31 -9.24
N PHE A 319 -17.11 6.12 -9.96
CA PHE A 319 -17.28 6.30 -11.39
C PHE A 319 -16.64 5.18 -12.22
N LEU A 320 -15.51 4.62 -11.79
CA LEU A 320 -14.86 3.53 -12.55
C LEU A 320 -15.70 2.23 -12.59
N TYR A 321 -16.50 1.96 -11.55
CA TYR A 321 -17.40 0.81 -11.52
C TYR A 321 -18.54 0.94 -12.53
N LEU A 322 -19.06 2.15 -12.75
CA LEU A 322 -20.04 2.42 -13.82
C LEU A 322 -19.40 2.33 -15.21
N PHE A 323 -18.11 2.68 -15.33
CA PHE A 323 -17.34 2.64 -16.58
C PHE A 323 -17.01 1.22 -17.07
N LEU A 324 -16.97 0.20 -16.21
CA LEU A 324 -16.80 -1.20 -16.64
C LEU A 324 -18.13 -1.87 -17.04
N TYR A 325 -19.27 -1.36 -16.56
CA TYR A 325 -20.58 -1.75 -17.07
C TYR A 325 -20.91 -1.08 -18.41
N VAL A 326 -20.21 0.00 -18.76
CA VAL A 326 -20.42 0.78 -19.98
C VAL A 326 -19.10 0.88 -20.72
N LEU A 327 -18.83 -0.07 -21.62
CA LEU A 327 -17.70 0.10 -22.53
C LEU A 327 -18.04 1.18 -23.58
N GLN A 328 -17.66 2.42 -23.27
CA GLN A 328 -17.83 3.54 -24.18
C GLN A 328 -16.61 3.63 -25.11
N ILE A 329 -16.84 3.36 -26.40
CA ILE A 329 -15.93 3.81 -27.46
C ILE A 329 -16.17 5.31 -27.67
N ARG A 330 -15.31 6.14 -27.12
CA ARG A 330 -15.00 7.46 -27.70
C ARG A 330 -13.49 7.70 -27.61
N ALA A 331 -12.83 7.55 -28.74
CA ALA A 331 -11.58 8.24 -29.03
C ALA A 331 -11.88 9.76 -29.01
N ALA A 332 -11.38 10.47 -28.02
CA ALA A 332 -11.25 11.93 -28.05
C ALA A 332 -10.12 12.35 -27.11
N PHE A 333 -9.15 13.04 -27.69
CA PHE A 333 -7.97 13.65 -27.10
C PHE A 333 -8.19 14.29 -25.72
N CYS A 334 -7.35 13.96 -24.74
CA CYS A 334 -7.11 14.84 -23.61
C CYS A 334 -6.10 15.92 -24.03
N ILE A 335 -6.61 17.12 -24.32
CA ILE A 335 -5.84 18.36 -24.19
C ILE A 335 -5.74 18.67 -22.69
N PRO A 336 -4.56 19.00 -22.14
CA PRO A 336 -4.45 19.37 -20.74
C PRO A 336 -5.01 20.79 -20.54
N SER A 337 -6.09 20.91 -19.78
CA SER A 337 -6.50 22.19 -19.20
C SER A 337 -5.68 22.44 -17.95
N SER A 338 -4.55 23.13 -18.13
CA SER A 338 -3.95 23.98 -17.12
C SER A 338 -4.96 25.07 -16.76
N PHE A 339 -5.21 25.27 -15.46
CA PHE A 339 -5.79 26.51 -14.97
C PHE A 339 -4.79 27.13 -13.99
N ASN A 340 -4.40 28.36 -14.32
CA ASN A 340 -4.03 29.40 -13.36
C ASN A 340 -5.29 29.87 -12.62
#